data_AF-A0AAU6JR54-F1
#
_entry.id   AF-A0AAU6JR54-F1
#
_cell.length_a   1.000
_cell.length_b   1.000
_cell.length_c   1.000
_cell.angle_alpha   90.00
_cell.angle_beta   90.00
_cell.angle_gamma   90.00
#
_symmetry.space_group_name_H-M   'P 1'
#
loop_
_entity.id
_entity.type
_entity.pdbx_description
1 polymer ?
#
loop_
_entity_poly.entity_id
_entity_poly.type
_entity_poly.pdbx_seq_one_letter_code
_entity_poly.pdbx_strand_id
1 'polypeptide(L)'
;MTERKPSRPKPRKPDAPLGAGTLNPAELDAQAEKVYALHKRGNSAIAIGRALGLSKDVVERRIARARKNLSTASADDLRADRESSLTDMIREAHKNLAAAETVAERNACVRTIADLNMKVAKLLGLEMPAKVTLEMEKALEFLQLQPDPVWGD
;
A
#
# COMPACT_ATOMS: atom_id res chain seq x y z
N MET A 1 11.27 22.96 -49.85
CA MET A 1 10.00 22.93 -49.08
C MET A 1 9.51 21.49 -49.06
N THR A 2 9.50 20.82 -47.92
CA THR A 2 9.08 19.41 -47.80
C THR A 2 7.86 19.32 -46.89
N GLU A 3 6.70 19.10 -47.51
CA GLU A 3 5.40 18.91 -46.85
C GLU A 3 5.39 17.60 -46.05
N ARG A 4 5.24 17.69 -44.72
CA ARG A 4 5.04 16.52 -43.85
C ARG A 4 3.55 16.18 -43.81
N LYS A 5 3.19 14.99 -44.33
CA LYS A 5 1.82 14.43 -44.25
C LYS A 5 1.37 14.30 -42.78
N PRO A 6 0.08 14.54 -42.46
CA PRO A 6 -0.43 14.42 -41.10
C PRO A 6 -0.48 12.95 -40.67
N SER A 7 0.11 12.65 -39.52
CA SER A 7 0.11 11.31 -38.93
C SER A 7 -1.30 10.93 -38.47
N ARG A 8 -1.82 9.83 -38.99
CA ARG A 8 -3.12 9.28 -38.58
C ARG A 8 -3.01 8.76 -37.13
N PRO A 9 -3.92 9.12 -36.20
CA PRO A 9 -3.90 8.60 -34.85
C PRO A 9 -4.07 7.08 -34.85
N LYS A 10 -3.24 6.35 -34.11
CA LYS A 10 -3.37 4.89 -33.97
C LYS A 10 -4.74 4.55 -33.34
N PRO A 11 -5.45 3.53 -33.83
CA PRO A 11 -6.71 3.09 -33.22
C PRO A 11 -6.44 2.58 -31.79
N ARG A 12 -7.30 3.00 -30.84
CA ARG A 12 -7.23 2.56 -29.44
C ARG A 12 -7.55 1.07 -29.36
N LYS A 13 -6.84 0.34 -28.49
CA LYS A 13 -7.09 -1.08 -28.22
C LYS A 13 -8.51 -1.28 -27.64
N PRO A 14 -9.21 -2.39 -27.94
CA PRO A 14 -10.61 -2.58 -27.58
C PRO A 14 -10.88 -2.86 -26.08
N ASP A 15 -9.87 -3.17 -25.27
CA ASP A 15 -10.09 -3.64 -23.87
C ASP A 15 -9.94 -2.54 -22.81
N ALA A 16 -10.28 -1.30 -23.14
CA ALA A 16 -10.37 -0.25 -22.13
C ALA A 16 -11.72 -0.37 -21.39
N PRO A 17 -11.75 -0.53 -20.05
CA PRO A 17 -13.01 -0.62 -19.32
C PRO A 17 -13.88 0.62 -19.59
N LEU A 18 -15.11 0.36 -20.02
CA LEU A 18 -16.15 1.35 -20.30
C LEU A 18 -16.38 2.22 -19.07
N GLY A 19 -15.99 3.49 -19.18
CA GLY A 19 -16.07 4.49 -18.10
C GLY A 19 -14.98 5.57 -18.17
N ALA A 20 -13.92 5.36 -18.96
CA ALA A 20 -12.89 6.36 -19.23
C ALA A 20 -13.33 7.38 -20.30
N GLY A 21 -14.41 8.12 -20.03
CA GLY A 21 -14.54 9.46 -20.60
C GLY A 21 -13.31 10.25 -20.17
N THR A 22 -12.61 10.86 -21.12
CA THR A 22 -11.33 11.54 -20.93
C THR A 22 -11.51 12.79 -20.06
N LEU A 23 -11.61 12.61 -18.75
CA LEU A 23 -11.54 13.71 -17.79
C LEU A 23 -10.23 14.45 -18.00
N ASN A 24 -10.30 15.78 -18.09
CA ASN A 24 -9.12 16.61 -18.16
C ASN A 24 -8.29 16.46 -16.86
N PRO A 25 -6.97 16.71 -16.88
CA PRO A 25 -6.11 16.56 -15.70
C PRO A 25 -6.67 17.24 -14.44
N ALA A 26 -7.23 18.43 -14.56
CA ALA A 26 -7.86 19.17 -13.46
C ALA A 26 -9.11 18.48 -12.90
N GLU A 27 -9.92 17.85 -13.75
CA GLU A 27 -11.13 17.13 -13.33
C GLU A 27 -10.76 15.79 -12.66
N LEU A 28 -9.68 15.15 -13.13
CA LEU A 28 -9.10 13.98 -12.48
C LEU A 28 -8.56 14.32 -11.09
N ASP A 29 -7.98 15.51 -10.92
CA ASP A 29 -7.47 15.99 -9.63
C ASP A 29 -8.61 16.34 -8.69
N ALA A 30 -9.65 17.05 -9.16
CA ALA A 30 -10.84 17.32 -8.36
C ALA A 30 -11.59 16.04 -7.96
N GLN A 31 -11.65 15.03 -8.85
CA GLN A 31 -12.21 13.73 -8.52
C GLN A 31 -11.33 12.97 -7.52
N ALA A 32 -10.01 13.08 -7.64
CA ALA A 32 -9.05 12.48 -6.71
C ALA A 32 -9.17 13.07 -5.31
N GLU A 33 -9.33 14.39 -5.19
CA GLU A 33 -9.56 15.07 -3.92
C GLU A 33 -10.86 14.64 -3.25
N LYS A 34 -11.96 14.54 -4.02
CA LYS A 34 -13.25 14.04 -3.50
C LYS A 34 -13.16 12.60 -2.99
N VAL A 35 -12.51 11.73 -3.76
CA VAL A 35 -12.24 10.34 -3.36
C VAL A 35 -11.40 10.30 -2.09
N TYR A 36 -10.36 11.12 -2.01
CA TYR A 36 -9.45 11.16 -0.88
C TYR A 36 -10.11 11.71 0.39
N ALA A 37 -10.99 12.70 0.28
CA ALA A 37 -11.77 13.22 1.41
C ALA A 37 -12.71 12.16 2.01
N LEU A 38 -13.34 11.32 1.17
CA LEU A 38 -14.17 10.21 1.63
C LEU A 38 -13.33 9.11 2.29
N HIS A 39 -12.15 8.83 1.73
CA HIS A 39 -11.19 7.89 2.32
C HIS A 39 -10.72 8.35 3.70
N LYS A 40 -10.38 9.65 3.88
CA LYS A 40 -10.02 10.22 5.18
C LYS A 40 -11.13 10.12 6.23
N ARG A 41 -12.41 10.07 5.81
CA ARG A 41 -13.55 9.85 6.71
C ARG A 41 -13.75 8.37 7.11
N GLY A 42 -12.82 7.48 6.75
CA GLY A 42 -12.86 6.06 7.09
C GLY A 42 -13.66 5.20 6.12
N ASN A 43 -14.09 5.72 4.97
CA ASN A 43 -14.81 4.91 3.99
C ASN A 43 -13.86 3.97 3.25
N SER A 44 -14.24 2.69 3.14
CA SER A 44 -13.48 1.71 2.38
C SER A 44 -13.50 2.01 0.88
N ALA A 45 -12.47 1.61 0.15
CA ALA A 45 -12.40 1.81 -1.31
C ALA A 45 -13.61 1.22 -2.06
N ILE A 46 -14.17 0.12 -1.54
CA ILE A 46 -15.39 -0.51 -2.07
C ILE A 46 -16.62 0.37 -1.82
N ALA A 47 -16.78 0.93 -0.61
CA ALA A 47 -17.88 1.82 -0.29
C ALA A 47 -17.83 3.11 -1.11
N ILE A 48 -16.63 3.70 -1.28
CA ILE A 48 -16.40 4.86 -2.13
C ILE A 48 -16.71 4.54 -3.59
N GLY A 49 -16.27 3.37 -4.07
CA GLY A 49 -16.56 2.91 -5.42
C GLY A 49 -18.05 2.78 -5.69
N ARG A 50 -18.81 2.19 -4.74
CA ARG A 50 -20.27 2.10 -4.82
C ARG A 50 -20.94 3.48 -4.80
N ALA A 51 -20.47 4.40 -3.96
CA ALA A 51 -21.03 5.75 -3.85
C ALA A 51 -20.77 6.63 -5.08
N LEU A 52 -19.64 6.43 -5.76
CA LEU A 52 -19.21 7.26 -6.89
C LEU A 52 -19.34 6.58 -8.26
N GLY A 53 -19.83 5.34 -8.31
CA GLY A 53 -19.90 4.55 -9.55
C GLY A 53 -18.53 4.20 -10.12
N LEU A 54 -17.51 4.04 -9.27
CA LEU A 54 -16.14 3.74 -9.66
C LEU A 54 -15.76 2.31 -9.25
N SER A 55 -14.90 1.66 -10.04
CA SER A 55 -14.29 0.39 -9.62
C SER A 55 -13.25 0.62 -8.53
N LYS A 56 -13.00 -0.41 -7.70
CA LYS A 56 -12.00 -0.37 -6.62
C LYS A 56 -10.63 0.12 -7.12
N ASP A 57 -10.16 -0.41 -8.25
CA ASP A 57 -8.87 -0.03 -8.84
C ASP A 57 -8.82 1.44 -9.30
N VAL A 58 -9.96 2.00 -9.71
CA VAL A 58 -10.04 3.43 -10.06
C VAL A 58 -9.98 4.27 -8.79
N VAL A 59 -10.67 3.87 -7.72
CA VAL A 59 -10.61 4.55 -6.42
C VAL A 59 -9.19 4.56 -5.87
N GLU A 60 -8.50 3.43 -5.87
CA GLU A 60 -7.11 3.33 -5.40
C GLU A 60 -6.14 4.21 -6.21
N ARG A 61 -6.29 4.24 -7.54
CA ARG A 61 -5.51 5.14 -8.41
C ARG A 61 -5.79 6.61 -8.15
N ARG A 62 -7.03 6.98 -7.79
CA ARG A 62 -7.42 8.35 -7.43
C ARG A 62 -6.85 8.77 -6.08
N ILE A 63 -6.85 7.87 -5.09
CA ILE A 63 -6.17 8.09 -3.80
C ILE A 63 -4.67 8.32 -4.01
N ALA A 64 -4.01 7.49 -4.83
CA ALA A 64 -2.59 7.66 -5.14
C ALA A 64 -2.29 8.99 -5.84
N ARG A 65 -3.15 9.42 -6.77
CA ARG A 65 -3.03 10.74 -7.43
C ARG A 65 -3.21 11.90 -6.45
N ALA A 66 -4.24 11.87 -5.59
CA ALA A 66 -4.48 12.91 -4.58
C ALA A 66 -3.26 13.08 -3.66
N ARG A 67 -2.72 11.96 -3.17
CA ARG A 67 -1.50 11.92 -2.34
C ARG A 67 -0.28 12.54 -3.01
N LYS A 68 -0.14 12.41 -4.33
CA LYS A 68 0.97 13.01 -5.10
C LYS A 68 0.83 14.53 -5.23
N ASN A 69 -0.40 15.04 -5.27
CA ASN A 69 -0.68 16.46 -5.48
C ASN A 69 -0.60 17.29 -4.19
N LEU A 70 -0.82 16.68 -3.04
CA LEU A 70 -0.55 17.29 -1.73
C LEU A 70 0.97 17.19 -1.49
N SER A 71 1.74 18.28 -1.62
CA SER A 71 3.22 18.20 -1.52
C SER A 71 3.86 18.83 -0.28
N THR A 72 3.13 19.44 0.66
CA THR A 72 3.75 19.95 1.91
C THR A 72 2.84 19.88 3.14
N ALA A 73 1.55 20.24 3.06
CA ALA A 73 0.55 19.92 4.09
C ALA A 73 0.28 18.40 4.24
N SER A 74 0.84 17.64 3.30
CA SER A 74 0.70 16.21 3.06
C SER A 74 1.56 15.32 3.93
N ALA A 75 2.67 15.81 4.48
CA ALA A 75 3.62 14.92 5.15
C ALA A 75 3.00 14.30 6.41
N ASP A 76 2.26 15.09 7.18
CA ASP A 76 1.56 14.61 8.38
C ASP A 76 0.38 13.71 8.01
N ASP A 77 -0.38 14.07 6.97
CA ASP A 77 -1.48 13.25 6.44
C ASP A 77 -0.99 11.91 5.86
N LEU A 78 0.14 11.92 5.15
CA LEU A 78 0.79 10.72 4.62
C LEU A 78 1.39 9.87 5.73
N ARG A 79 1.95 10.48 6.78
CA ARG A 79 2.39 9.75 7.97
C ARG A 79 1.21 9.09 8.67
N ALA A 80 0.09 9.81 8.87
CA ALA A 80 -1.13 9.26 9.47
C ALA A 80 -1.73 8.12 8.62
N ASP A 81 -1.81 8.29 7.30
CA ASP A 81 -2.28 7.24 6.37
C ASP A 81 -1.37 5.99 6.43
N ARG A 82 -0.05 6.19 6.51
CA ARG A 82 0.94 5.10 6.58
C ARG A 82 0.92 4.41 7.94
N GLU A 83 0.77 5.17 9.01
CA GLU A 83 0.60 4.67 10.37
C GLU A 83 -0.65 3.79 10.45
N SER A 84 -1.82 4.28 10.01
CA SER A 84 -3.06 3.50 9.98
C SER A 84 -2.91 2.20 9.19
N SER A 85 -2.28 2.25 8.01
CA SER A 85 -2.06 1.07 7.18
C SER A 85 -1.15 0.04 7.86
N LEU A 86 -0.09 0.49 8.55
CA LEU A 86 0.82 -0.38 9.30
C LEU A 86 0.14 -0.97 10.53
N THR A 87 -0.67 -0.20 11.25
CA THR A 87 -1.45 -0.70 12.38
C THR A 87 -2.43 -1.79 11.95
N ASP A 88 -3.08 -1.64 10.79
CA ASP A 88 -3.99 -2.66 10.26
C ASP A 88 -3.25 -3.94 9.88
N MET A 89 -2.07 -3.83 9.24
CA MET A 89 -1.20 -4.98 8.96
C MET A 89 -0.71 -5.66 10.24
N ILE A 90 -0.42 -4.91 11.31
CA ILE A 90 -0.03 -5.48 12.61
C ILE A 90 -1.19 -6.27 13.22
N ARG A 91 -2.41 -5.72 13.19
CA ARG A 91 -3.61 -6.44 13.66
C ARG A 91 -3.84 -7.72 12.88
N GLU A 92 -3.68 -7.70 11.57
CA GLU A 92 -3.80 -8.87 10.72
C GLU A 92 -2.71 -9.90 11.03
N ALA A 93 -1.46 -9.47 11.19
CA ALA A 93 -0.36 -10.36 11.57
C ALA A 93 -0.57 -11.00 12.95
N HIS A 94 -1.19 -10.29 13.91
CA HIS A 94 -1.60 -10.88 15.19
C HIS A 94 -2.73 -11.90 15.06
N LYS A 95 -3.70 -11.69 14.16
CA LYS A 95 -4.73 -12.69 13.86
C LYS A 95 -4.11 -13.94 13.24
N ASN A 96 -3.18 -13.77 12.30
CA ASN A 96 -2.45 -14.88 11.67
C ASN A 96 -1.59 -15.63 12.69
N LEU A 97 -0.97 -14.92 13.64
CA LEU A 97 -0.24 -15.54 14.76
C LEU A 97 -1.14 -16.41 15.63
N ALA A 98 -2.37 -15.96 15.91
CA ALA A 98 -3.34 -16.72 16.70
C ALA A 98 -3.88 -17.95 15.94
N ALA A 99 -3.91 -17.90 14.61
CA ALA A 99 -4.33 -19.00 13.74
C ALA A 99 -3.17 -19.94 13.33
N ALA A 100 -1.92 -19.64 13.71
CA ALA A 100 -0.76 -20.42 13.30
C ALA A 100 -0.71 -21.78 14.01
N GLU A 101 -0.72 -22.85 13.22
CA GLU A 101 -0.71 -24.23 13.72
C GLU A 101 0.71 -24.75 13.91
N THR A 102 1.66 -24.26 13.11
CA THR A 102 3.06 -24.70 13.15
C THR A 102 3.98 -23.69 13.83
N VAL A 103 5.11 -24.18 14.37
CA VAL A 103 6.17 -23.34 14.94
C VAL A 103 6.79 -22.43 13.86
N ALA A 104 6.91 -22.92 12.62
CA ALA A 104 7.44 -22.15 11.50
C ALA A 104 6.55 -20.95 11.15
N GLU A 105 5.23 -21.15 11.05
CA GLU A 105 4.25 -20.08 10.81
C GLU A 105 4.22 -19.07 11.95
N ARG A 106 4.28 -19.55 13.20
CA ARG A 106 4.35 -18.68 14.39
C ARG A 106 5.59 -17.80 14.34
N ASN A 107 6.75 -18.37 14.03
CA ASN A 107 8.01 -17.62 13.89
C ASN A 107 7.95 -16.61 12.74
N ALA A 108 7.36 -16.95 11.60
CA ALA A 108 7.16 -16.03 10.49
C ALA A 108 6.24 -14.85 10.85
N CYS A 109 5.13 -15.11 11.56
CA CYS A 109 4.22 -14.08 12.04
C CYS A 109 4.90 -13.13 13.04
N VAL A 110 5.66 -13.67 14.00
CA VAL A 110 6.42 -12.86 14.98
C VAL A 110 7.42 -11.93 14.28
N ARG A 111 8.17 -12.42 13.29
CA ARG A 111 9.09 -11.58 12.51
C ARG A 111 8.35 -10.46 11.76
N THR A 112 7.23 -10.80 11.14
CA THR A 112 6.42 -9.83 10.39
C THR A 112 5.87 -8.74 11.31
N ILE A 113 5.39 -9.10 12.50
CA ILE A 113 4.95 -8.13 13.53
C ILE A 113 6.12 -7.22 13.93
N ALA A 114 7.30 -7.79 14.15
CA ALA A 114 8.48 -7.03 14.55
C ALA A 114 8.92 -6.05 13.44
N ASP A 115 8.95 -6.50 12.17
CA ASP A 115 9.25 -5.64 11.01
C ASP A 115 8.24 -4.51 10.83
N LEU A 116 6.96 -4.78 11.02
CA LEU A 116 5.91 -3.76 10.94
C LEU A 116 6.04 -2.75 12.08
N ASN A 117 6.33 -3.21 13.30
CA ASN A 117 6.60 -2.33 14.44
C ASN A 117 7.84 -1.46 14.22
N MET A 118 8.91 -1.98 13.60
CA MET A 118 10.06 -1.17 13.20
C MET A 118 9.68 -0.06 12.22
N LYS A 119 8.81 -0.36 11.25
CA LYS A 119 8.34 0.63 10.27
C LYS A 119 7.50 1.71 10.93
N VAL A 120 6.66 1.36 11.90
CA VAL A 120 5.90 2.33 12.71
C VAL A 120 6.82 3.19 13.55
N ALA A 121 7.78 2.60 14.28
CA ALA A 121 8.72 3.35 15.10
C ALA A 121 9.55 4.35 14.27
N LYS A 122 10.04 3.94 13.09
CA LYS A 122 10.74 4.82 12.14
C LYS A 122 9.86 5.97 11.64
N LEU A 123 8.58 5.72 11.40
CA LEU A 123 7.65 6.76 10.96
C LEU A 123 7.34 7.78 12.06
N LEU A 124 7.28 7.33 13.31
CA LEU A 124 7.01 8.18 14.48
C LEU A 124 8.28 8.84 15.04
N GLY A 125 9.46 8.53 14.51
CA GLY A 125 10.74 9.04 15.02
C GLY A 125 11.11 8.47 16.39
N LEU A 126 10.56 7.32 16.77
CA LEU A 126 10.83 6.64 18.04
C LEU A 126 12.00 5.67 17.87
N GLU A 127 12.96 5.69 18.81
CA GLU A 127 13.97 4.64 18.92
C GLU A 127 13.35 3.36 19.49
N MET A 128 13.62 2.22 18.85
CA MET A 128 13.16 0.92 19.33
C MET A 128 13.98 0.46 20.54
N PRO A 129 13.35 -0.19 21.54
CA PRO A 129 14.10 -0.78 22.64
C PRO A 129 15.02 -1.89 22.11
N ALA A 130 16.32 -1.78 22.41
CA ALA A 130 17.42 -2.59 21.88
C ALA A 130 17.25 -4.12 22.02
N LYS A 131 16.36 -4.57 22.91
CA LYS A 131 16.06 -5.98 23.11
C LYS A 131 15.29 -6.60 21.92
N VAL A 132 14.46 -5.83 21.22
CA VAL A 132 13.68 -6.32 20.06
C VAL A 132 14.57 -6.45 18.83
N THR A 133 15.49 -5.51 18.62
CA THR A 133 16.47 -5.55 17.53
C THR A 133 17.41 -6.75 17.67
N LEU A 134 17.89 -7.05 18.89
CA LEU A 134 18.73 -8.22 19.15
C LEU A 134 18.05 -9.56 18.84
N GLU A 135 16.77 -9.72 19.17
CA GLU A 135 16.03 -10.94 18.86
C GLU A 135 15.74 -11.08 17.34
N MET A 136 15.53 -9.97 16.63
CA MET A 136 15.37 -9.97 15.17
C MET A 136 16.68 -10.29 14.44
N GLU A 137 17.80 -9.73 14.89
CA GLU A 137 19.14 -9.99 14.34
C GLU A 137 19.51 -11.47 14.52
N LYS A 138 19.31 -12.03 15.72
CA LYS A 138 19.51 -13.47 15.96
C LYS A 138 18.61 -14.35 15.08
N ALA A 139 17.36 -13.93 14.86
CA ALA A 139 16.44 -14.68 14.00
C ALA A 139 16.82 -14.61 12.50
N LEU A 140 17.51 -13.55 12.07
CA LEU A 140 18.08 -13.41 10.72
C LEU A 140 19.35 -14.25 10.55
N GLU A 141 20.25 -14.24 11.54
CA GLU A 141 21.45 -15.09 11.54
C GLU A 141 21.08 -16.58 11.48
N PHE A 142 20.05 -16.99 12.22
CA PHE A 142 19.58 -18.37 12.24
C PHE A 142 19.04 -18.84 10.86
N LEU A 143 18.47 -17.94 10.07
CA LEU A 143 17.96 -18.23 8.73
C LEU A 143 19.05 -18.21 7.64
N GLN A 144 20.11 -17.42 7.83
CA GLN A 144 21.24 -17.40 6.90
C GLN A 144 22.15 -18.62 7.07
N LEU A 145 22.12 -19.26 8.25
CA LEU A 145 23.00 -20.37 8.62
C LEU A 145 22.35 -21.76 8.53
N GLN A 146 21.02 -21.87 8.34
CA GLN A 146 20.37 -23.16 8.16
C GLN A 146 19.81 -23.34 6.75
N PRO A 147 20.29 -24.34 5.97
CA PRO A 147 19.52 -24.82 4.84
C PRO A 147 18.20 -25.40 5.36
N ASP A 148 17.13 -25.14 4.61
CA ASP A 148 15.77 -25.55 4.90
C ASP A 148 15.72 -27.06 5.26
N PRO A 149 15.36 -27.46 6.51
CA PRO A 149 15.47 -28.86 6.96
C PRO A 149 14.44 -29.80 6.31
N VAL A 150 13.65 -29.30 5.37
CA VAL A 150 12.58 -30.07 4.70
C VAL A 150 13.04 -30.65 3.35
N TRP A 151 14.18 -30.22 2.78
CA TRP A 151 14.64 -30.72 1.47
C TRP A 151 16.17 -30.80 1.34
N GLY A 152 16.81 -31.71 2.06
CA GLY A 152 18.21 -32.08 1.83
C GLY A 152 18.47 -33.53 2.18
N ASP A 153 18.61 -34.37 1.15
CA ASP A 153 19.22 -35.70 1.22
C ASP A 153 20.72 -35.62 1.57
#